data_AF-A0A7C6AY71-F1
#
_entry.id   AF-A0A7C6AY71-F1
#
_cell.length_a   1.000
_cell.length_b   1.000
_cell.length_c   1.000
_cell.angle_alpha   90.00
_cell.angle_beta   90.00
_cell.angle_gamma   90.00
#
_symmetry.space_group_name_H-M   'P 1'
#
loop_
_entity.id
_entity.type
_entity.pdbx_description
1 polymer ?
#
loop_
_entity_poly.entity_id
_entity_poly.type
_entity_poly.pdbx_seq_one_letter_code
_entity_poly.pdbx_strand_id
1 'polypeptide(L)' 'MCLVLASSSPYRRQLLEKLGLPFETISPEIDESAQPGEPPEALVARLAEHKARAAASHYPDALIIGSDQV' A
#
# COMPACT_ATOMS: atom_id res chain seq x y z
N MET A 1 9.79 14.67 -4.47
CA MET A 1 9.88 13.23 -4.12
C MET A 1 9.69 13.00 -2.62
N CYS A 2 8.48 12.60 -2.21
CA CYS A 2 8.13 12.19 -0.84
C CYS A 2 8.02 10.64 -0.75
N LEU A 3 8.21 10.05 0.43
CA LEU A 3 7.90 8.62 0.68
C LEU A 3 6.49 8.51 1.26
N VAL A 4 5.65 7.64 0.69
CA VAL A 4 4.25 7.49 1.10
C VAL A 4 3.93 6.03 1.37
N LEU A 5 3.27 5.76 2.50
CA LEU A 5 2.70 4.45 2.83
C LEU A 5 1.19 4.45 2.52
N ALA A 6 0.80 3.68 1.50
CA ALA A 6 -0.59 3.49 1.09
C ALA A 6 -1.28 2.40 1.93
N SER A 7 -1.41 2.64 3.24
CA SER A 7 -2.00 1.69 4.19
C SER A 7 -2.54 2.39 5.44
N SER A 8 -3.72 1.96 5.91
CA SER A 8 -4.30 2.32 7.21
C SER A 8 -3.75 1.48 8.38
N SER A 9 -2.99 0.41 8.11
CA SER A 9 -2.48 -0.49 9.15
C SER A 9 -1.50 0.22 10.10
N PRO A 10 -1.79 0.26 11.42
CA PRO A 10 -0.87 0.84 12.40
C PRO A 10 0.43 0.03 12.49
N TYR A 11 0.39 -1.28 12.26
CA TYR A 11 1.58 -2.15 12.31
C TYR A 11 2.53 -1.89 11.14
N ARG A 12 2.00 -1.70 9.91
CA ARG A 12 2.84 -1.37 8.75
C ARG A 12 3.50 0.00 8.92
N ARG A 13 2.77 0.97 9.50
CA ARG A 13 3.34 2.28 9.85
C ARG A 13 4.50 2.12 10.84
N GLN A 14 4.30 1.40 11.94
CA GLN A 14 5.34 1.14 12.94
C GLN A 14 6.56 0.41 12.37
N LEU A 15 6.37 -0.49 11.40
CA LEU A 15 7.48 -1.16 10.72
C LEU A 15 8.27 -0.20 9.84
N LEU A 16 7.59 0.67 9.09
CA LEU A 16 8.25 1.64 8.22
C LEU A 16 8.99 2.74 9.01
N GLU A 17 8.44 3.14 10.16
CA GLU A 17 9.09 4.07 11.11
C GLU A 17 10.50 3.60 11.52
N LYS A 18 10.75 2.28 11.58
CA LYS A 18 12.07 1.72 11.93
C LYS A 18 13.17 2.08 10.92
N LEU A 19 12.82 2.50 9.70
CA LEU A 19 13.78 2.96 8.71
C LEU A 19 14.35 4.36 9.03
N GLY A 20 13.74 5.10 9.96
CA GLY A 20 14.19 6.46 10.33
C GLY A 20 14.02 7.49 9.21
N LEU A 21 13.19 7.20 8.19
CA LEU A 21 12.90 8.09 7.08
C LEU A 21 11.59 8.86 7.33
N PRO A 22 11.49 10.14 6.92
CA PRO A 22 10.21 10.83 6.91
C PRO A 22 9.31 10.23 5.83
N PHE A 23 8.04 9.98 6.17
CA PHE A 23 7.04 9.51 5.21
C PHE A 23 5.63 10.00 5.59
N GLU A 24 4.75 10.03 4.59
CA GLU A 24 3.32 10.29 4.76
C GLU A 24 2.50 9.00 4.68
N THR A 25 1.25 9.04 5.14
CA THR A 25 0.35 7.88 5.05
C THR A 25 -0.97 8.25 4.43
N ILE A 26 -1.47 7.40 3.55
CA ILE A 26 -2.81 7.52 2.96
C ILE A 26 -3.49 6.15 3.00
N SER A 27 -4.80 6.13 3.21
CA SER A 27 -5.61 4.91 3.15
C SER A 27 -6.49 4.99 1.90
N PRO A 28 -6.06 4.43 0.76
CA PRO A 28 -6.88 4.41 -0.43
C PRO A 28 -8.08 3.48 -0.24
N GLU A 29 -9.26 3.91 -0.70
CA GLU A 29 -10.43 3.04 -0.78
C GLU A 29 -10.31 2.16 -2.04
N ILE A 30 -10.09 0.87 -1.84
CA ILE A 30 -10.04 -0.12 -2.92
C ILE A 30 -10.90 -1.33 -2.58
N ASP A 31 -11.36 -2.05 -3.60
CA ASP A 31 -11.98 -3.36 -3.42
C ASP A 31 -10.89 -4.42 -3.18
N GLU A 32 -10.91 -5.01 -1.99
CA GLU A 32 -9.96 -6.03 -1.55
C GLU A 32 -10.49 -7.46 -1.77
N SER A 33 -11.66 -7.61 -2.39
CA SER A 33 -12.24 -8.92 -2.67
C SER A 33 -11.34 -9.75 -3.59
N ALA A 34 -11.20 -11.03 -3.26
CA ALA A 34 -10.52 -11.99 -4.11
C ALA A 34 -11.31 -12.24 -5.40
N GLN A 35 -10.61 -12.30 -6.53
CA GLN A 35 -11.23 -12.69 -7.79
C GLN A 35 -11.51 -14.21 -7.81
N PRO A 36 -12.51 -14.68 -8.57
CA PRO A 36 -12.79 -16.11 -8.68
C PRO A 36 -11.56 -16.89 -9.17
N GLY A 37 -11.10 -17.85 -8.35
CA GLY A 37 -9.94 -18.68 -8.68
C GLY A 37 -8.57 -18.00 -8.50
N GLU A 38 -8.53 -16.81 -7.90
CA GLU A 38 -7.28 -16.09 -7.62
C GLU A 38 -6.49 -16.79 -6.49
N PRO A 39 -5.25 -17.26 -6.75
CA PRO A 39 -4.44 -17.86 -5.70
C PRO A 39 -3.97 -16.79 -4.70
N PRO A 40 -3.68 -17.18 -3.43
CA PRO A 40 -3.26 -16.25 -2.38
C PRO A 40 -2.11 -15.32 -2.77
N GLU A 41 -1.09 -15.84 -3.46
CA GLU A 41 0.08 -15.07 -3.88
C GLU A 41 -0.27 -14.01 -4.92
N ALA A 42 -1.19 -14.32 -5.83
CA ALA A 42 -1.66 -13.36 -6.83
C ALA A 42 -2.53 -12.28 -6.19
N LEU A 43 -3.39 -12.66 -5.24
CA LEU A 43 -4.23 -11.74 -4.49
C LEU A 43 -3.39 -10.69 -3.76
N VAL A 44 -2.42 -11.11 -2.94
CA VAL A 44 -1.61 -10.16 -2.16
C VAL A 44 -0.76 -9.27 -3.05
N ALA A 45 -0.22 -9.80 -4.15
CA ALA A 45 0.56 -9.01 -5.11
C ALA A 45 -0.32 -7.95 -5.79
N ARG A 46 -1.50 -8.34 -6.28
CA ARG A 46 -2.46 -7.43 -6.90
C ARG A 46 -2.91 -6.35 -5.93
N LEU A 47 -3.32 -6.73 -4.72
CA LEU A 47 -3.80 -5.76 -3.72
C LEU A 47 -2.71 -4.80 -3.27
N ALA A 48 -1.47 -5.28 -3.06
CA ALA A 48 -0.35 -4.41 -2.73
C ALA A 48 -0.10 -3.35 -3.82
N GLU A 49 -0.08 -3.76 -5.10
CA GLU A 49 0.07 -2.85 -6.22
C GLU A 49 -1.12 -1.88 -6.33
N HIS A 50 -2.35 -2.37 -6.18
CA HIS A 50 -3.55 -1.56 -6.33
C HIS A 50 -3.64 -0.46 -5.26
N LYS A 51 -3.26 -0.77 -4.00
CA LYS A 51 -3.13 0.22 -2.92
C LYS A 51 -2.15 1.33 -3.30
N ALA A 52 -0.96 0.98 -3.80
CA ALA A 52 0.04 1.96 -4.21
C ALA A 52 -0.45 2.83 -5.38
N ARG A 53 -1.06 2.23 -6.40
CA ARG A 53 -1.58 2.94 -7.58
C ARG A 53 -2.73 3.88 -7.24
N ALA A 54 -3.63 3.48 -6.35
CA ALA A 54 -4.76 4.32 -5.91
C ALA A 54 -4.29 5.61 -5.21
N ALA A 55 -3.13 5.58 -4.56
CA ALA A 55 -2.52 6.77 -3.95
C ALA A 55 -1.80 7.69 -4.95
N ALA A 56 -1.45 7.20 -6.16
CA ALA A 56 -0.61 7.95 -7.10
C ALA A 56 -1.21 9.28 -7.58
N SER A 57 -2.54 9.36 -7.69
CA SER A 57 -3.24 10.61 -8.06
C SER A 57 -3.10 11.71 -7.02
N HIS A 58 -2.94 11.36 -5.74
CA HIS A 58 -2.73 12.29 -4.64
C HIS A 58 -1.26 12.72 -4.50
N TYR A 59 -0.34 11.89 -5.03
CA TYR A 59 1.10 12.03 -4.86
C TYR A 59 1.86 11.84 -6.19
N PRO A 60 1.76 12.80 -7.13
CA PRO A 60 2.29 12.65 -8.49
C PRO A 60 3.83 12.57 -8.58
N ASP A 61 4.56 12.99 -7.53
CA ASP A 61 6.02 12.89 -7.43
C ASP A 61 6.44 12.28 -6.08
N ALA A 62 6.07 11.00 -5.88
CA ALA A 62 6.37 10.25 -4.67
C ALA A 62 6.77 8.80 -4.94
N LEU A 63 7.55 8.25 -4.01
CA LEU A 63 7.75 6.81 -3.87
C LEU A 63 6.65 6.26 -2.97
N ILE A 64 5.78 5.41 -3.52
CA ILE A 64 4.60 4.90 -2.81
C ILE A 64 4.77 3.41 -2.49
N ILE A 65 4.63 3.06 -1.22
CA ILE A 65 4.69 1.69 -0.72
C ILE A 65 3.26 1.20 -0.49
N GLY A 66 2.87 0.16 -1.23
CA GLY A 66 1.69 -0.66 -0.95
C GLY A 66 2.11 -2.04 -0.43
N SER A 67 1.28 -2.65 0.39
CA SER A 67 1.53 -3.99 0.95
C SER A 67 0.21 -4.66 1.30
N ASP A 68 0.15 -5.96 1.08
CA ASP A 68 -0.97 -6.80 1.45
C ASP A 68 -0.52 -8.14 2.03
N GLN A 69 -1.41 -8.83 2.76
CA GLN A 69 -1.13 -10.12 3.39
C GLN A 69 -2.44 -10.91 3.56
N VAL A 70 -2.36 -12.23 3.49
CA VAL A 70 -3.45 -13.18 3.81
C VAL A 70 -2.98 -14.26 4.76
#